data_AF-A0A2R7NVS1-F1
#
_entry.id   AF-A0A2R7NVS1-F1
#
_cell.length_a   1.000
_cell.length_b   1.000
_cell.length_c   1.000
_cell.angle_alpha   90.00
_cell.angle_beta   90.00
_cell.angle_gamma   90.00
#
_symmetry.space_group_name_H-M   'P 1'
#
loop_
_entity.id
_entity.type
_entity.pdbx_description
1 polymer ?
#
loop_
_entity_poly.entity_id
_entity_poly.type
_entity_poly.pdbx_seq_one_letter_code
_entity_poly.pdbx_strand_id
1 'polypeptide(L)' 'CYYDDNGAQYFEGRVHGNLLTENKGFKGFGYDPIFVPLGYDRTFAEMEPADKNKISHRKQALDLFMDFLKVTD' A
#
# COMPACT_ATOMS: atom_id res chain seq x y z
N CYS A 1 -12.96 -2.31 -3.06
CA CYS A 1 -14.42 -2.13 -3.18
C CYS A 1 -15.05 -3.33 -2.50
N TYR A 2 -15.94 -3.07 -1.56
CA TYR A 2 -16.84 -4.06 -0.97
C TYR A 2 -18.24 -3.77 -1.52
N TYR A 3 -19.02 -4.80 -1.84
CA TYR A 3 -20.37 -4.64 -2.38
C TYR A 3 -21.31 -5.60 -1.67
N ASP A 4 -22.38 -5.08 -1.10
CA ASP A 4 -23.43 -5.82 -0.41
C ASP A 4 -24.83 -5.27 -0.78
N ASP A 5 -25.85 -5.63 -0.01
CA ASP A 5 -27.23 -5.17 -0.21
C ASP A 5 -27.38 -3.64 -0.05
N ASN A 6 -26.42 -2.96 0.60
CA ASN A 6 -26.37 -1.51 0.75
C ASN A 6 -25.58 -0.81 -0.37
N GLY A 7 -25.04 -1.58 -1.33
CA GLY A 7 -24.30 -1.08 -2.48
C GLY A 7 -22.77 -1.09 -2.30
N ALA A 8 -22.09 -0.25 -3.08
CA ALA A 8 -20.62 -0.24 -3.15
C ALA A 8 -19.99 0.66 -2.08
N GLN A 9 -19.02 0.11 -1.34
CA GLN A 9 -18.15 0.84 -0.41
C GLN A 9 -16.69 0.79 -0.89
N TYR A 10 -16.03 1.93 -0.88
CA TYR A 10 -14.65 2.09 -1.36
C TYR A 10 -13.72 2.47 -0.23
N PHE A 11 -12.54 1.85 -0.20
CA PHE A 11 -11.50 2.09 0.79
C PHE A 11 -10.23 2.44 0.05
N GLU A 12 -9.66 3.59 0.39
CA GLU A 12 -8.50 4.14 -0.30
C GLU A 12 -7.33 4.25 0.65
N GLY A 13 -6.18 3.71 0.24
CA GLY A 13 -4.90 3.92 0.88
C GLY A 13 -3.95 4.61 -0.09
N ARG A 14 -3.09 5.49 0.43
CA ARG A 14 -2.15 6.28 -0.36
C ARG A 14 -0.80 6.30 0.32
N VAL A 15 0.24 6.08 -0.47
CA VAL A 15 1.61 6.29 -0.03
C VAL A 15 2.22 7.34 -0.93
N HIS A 16 2.59 8.47 -0.34
CA HIS A 16 3.35 9.51 -1.03
C HIS A 16 4.83 9.11 -1.07
N GLY A 17 5.54 9.60 -2.08
CA GLY A 17 6.93 9.25 -2.29
C GLY A 17 7.51 9.95 -3.51
N ASN A 18 8.75 9.61 -3.82
CA ASN A 18 9.48 10.12 -4.98
C ASN A 18 9.84 8.98 -5.93
N LEU A 19 10.12 9.33 -7.19
CA LEU A 19 10.58 8.38 -8.19
C LEU A 19 12.09 8.55 -8.42
N LEU A 20 12.80 7.44 -8.46
CA LEU A 20 14.17 7.38 -8.95
C LEU A 20 14.18 7.31 -10.48
N THR A 21 15.28 7.76 -11.07
CA THR A 21 15.55 7.61 -12.51
C THR A 21 16.15 6.26 -12.87
N GLU A 22 16.64 5.50 -11.88
CA GLU A 22 17.23 4.18 -12.05
C GLU A 22 16.57 3.17 -11.09
N ASN A 23 16.49 1.91 -11.52
CA ASN A 23 15.95 0.82 -10.71
C ASN A 23 16.91 0.47 -9.56
N LYS A 24 16.40 0.36 -8.33
CA LYS A 24 17.10 -0.20 -7.18
C LYS A 24 16.26 -1.26 -6.48
N GLY A 25 16.91 -2.35 -6.07
CA GLY A 25 16.25 -3.50 -5.47
C GLY A 25 15.62 -4.44 -6.49
N PHE A 26 15.28 -5.64 -6.04
CA PHE A 26 14.79 -6.75 -6.88
C PHE A 26 13.56 -7.45 -6.28
N LYS A 27 13.10 -7.02 -5.10
CA LYS A 27 11.92 -7.57 -4.45
C LYS A 27 10.65 -6.88 -4.95
N GLY A 28 9.50 -7.47 -4.66
CA GLY A 28 8.22 -6.89 -5.05
C GLY A 28 7.96 -6.99 -6.54
N PHE A 29 7.28 -6.00 -7.11
CA PHE A 29 6.80 -6.02 -8.50
C PHE A 29 6.49 -4.62 -9.04
N GLY A 30 6.32 -4.50 -10.36
CA GLY A 30 5.90 -3.26 -11.01
C GLY A 30 6.89 -2.11 -10.77
N TYR A 31 6.39 -0.97 -10.29
CA TYR A 31 7.19 0.24 -10.06
C TYR A 31 7.96 0.26 -8.72
N ASP A 32 7.89 -0.82 -7.95
CA ASP A 32 8.62 -0.94 -6.69
C ASP A 32 10.12 -0.58 -6.79
N PRO A 33 10.85 -0.90 -7.88
CA PRO A 33 12.26 -0.57 -7.99
C PRO A 33 12.59 0.92 -8.18
N ILE A 34 11.60 1.76 -8.46
CA ILE A 34 11.82 3.22 -8.63
C ILE A 34 11.08 4.05 -7.60
N PHE A 35 10.14 3.48 -6.85
CA PHE A 35 9.34 4.22 -5.90
C PHE A 35 9.97 4.21 -4.50
N VAL A 36 10.34 5.39 -4.01
CA VAL A 36 10.83 5.62 -2.64
C VAL A 36 9.70 6.26 -1.81
N PRO A 37 9.14 5.55 -0.81
CA PRO A 37 8.09 6.11 0.03
C PRO A 37 8.63 7.28 0.87
N LEU A 38 7.78 8.28 1.13
CA LEU A 38 8.13 9.46 1.91
C LEU A 38 8.64 9.05 3.31
N GLY A 39 9.77 9.62 3.72
CA GLY A 39 10.41 9.31 5.00
C GLY A 39 11.34 8.09 4.97
N TYR A 40 11.53 7.47 3.80
CA TYR A 40 12.49 6.39 3.57
C TYR A 40 13.55 6.80 2.55
N ASP A 41 14.69 6.12 2.60
CA ASP A 41 15.84 6.27 1.70
C ASP A 41 16.02 5.09 0.72
N ARG A 42 15.16 4.08 0.83
CA ARG A 42 15.17 2.83 0.06
C ARG A 42 13.88 2.66 -0.73
N THR A 43 13.97 2.07 -1.92
CA THR A 43 12.79 1.78 -2.75
C THR A 43 11.94 0.67 -2.14
N PHE A 44 10.69 0.54 -2.58
CA PHE A 44 9.89 -0.63 -2.18
C PHE A 44 10.51 -1.97 -2.58
N ALA A 45 11.31 -2.03 -3.65
CA ALA A 45 11.99 -3.26 -4.06
C ALA A 45 13.24 -3.58 -3.23
N GLU A 46 13.73 -2.65 -2.44
CA GLU A 46 14.82 -2.86 -1.47
C GLU A 46 14.29 -3.31 -0.10
N MET A 47 13.02 -3.02 0.22
CA MET A 47 12.39 -3.41 1.47
C MET A 47 12.08 -4.90 1.55
N GLU A 48 12.20 -5.48 2.75
CA GLU A 48 11.61 -6.80 3.00
C GLU A 48 10.09 -6.74 2.84
N PRO A 49 9.45 -7.81 2.32
CA PRO A 49 8.00 -7.81 2.09
C PRO A 49 7.19 -7.48 3.35
N ALA A 50 7.65 -7.96 4.52
CA ALA A 50 7.01 -7.68 5.80
C ALA A 50 7.04 -6.19 6.17
N ASP A 51 8.13 -5.48 5.87
CA ASP A 51 8.25 -4.04 6.15
C ASP A 51 7.44 -3.21 5.18
N LYS A 52 7.51 -3.53 3.87
CA LYS A 52 6.65 -2.91 2.86
C LYS A 52 5.18 -3.05 3.23
N ASN A 53 4.77 -4.24 3.69
CA ASN A 53 3.38 -4.51 4.06
C ASN A 53 2.90 -3.65 5.24
N LYS A 54 3.78 -3.19 6.14
CA LYS A 54 3.36 -2.31 7.25
C LYS A 54 2.94 -0.91 6.78
N ILE A 55 3.50 -0.43 5.67
CA ILE A 55 3.31 0.96 5.19
C ILE A 55 2.61 1.06 3.84
N SER A 56 2.35 -0.06 3.16
CA SER A 56 1.82 -0.03 1.80
C SER A 56 0.42 0.59 1.74
N HIS A 57 0.11 1.22 0.61
CA HIS A 57 -1.23 1.73 0.30
C HIS A 57 -2.30 0.64 0.43
N ARG A 58 -1.95 -0.60 0.08
CA ARG A 58 -2.84 -1.76 0.23
C ARG A 58 -3.18 -2.05 1.69
N LYS A 59 -2.19 -1.99 2.58
CA LYS A 59 -2.40 -2.20 4.02
C LYS A 59 -3.31 -1.12 4.60
N GLN A 60 -3.07 0.14 4.27
CA GLN A 60 -3.93 1.24 4.70
C GLN A 60 -5.39 1.06 4.22
N ALA A 61 -5.59 0.73 2.94
CA ALA A 61 -6.93 0.47 2.41
C ALA A 61 -7.60 -0.74 3.09
N LEU A 62 -6.81 -1.79 3.38
CA LEU A 62 -7.29 -2.97 4.07
C LEU A 62 -7.68 -2.65 5.52
N ASP A 63 -6.92 -1.84 6.24
CA ASP A 63 -7.23 -1.46 7.62
C ASP A 63 -8.55 -0.70 7.69
N LEU A 64 -8.77 0.26 6.79
CA LEU A 64 -10.06 0.96 6.67
C LEU A 64 -11.21 -0.01 6.40
N PHE A 65 -11.00 -1.00 5.52
CA PHE A 65 -12.01 -2.03 5.26
C PHE A 65 -12.29 -2.90 6.49
N MET A 66 -11.24 -3.32 7.22
CA MET A 66 -11.40 -4.13 8.43
C MET A 66 -12.12 -3.36 9.53
N ASP A 67 -11.88 -2.05 9.67
CA ASP A 67 -12.58 -1.22 10.63
C ASP A 67 -14.06 -1.04 10.26
N PHE A 68 -14.37 -0.90 8.97
CA PHE A 68 -15.76 -0.90 8.49
C PHE A 68 -16.50 -2.19 8.86
N LEU A 69 -15.87 -3.36 8.69
CA LEU A 69 -16.50 -4.64 9.05
C LEU A 69 -16.80 -4.75 10.54
N LYS A 70 -15.90 -4.29 11.42
CA LYS A 70 -16.10 -4.34 12.88
C LYS A 70 -17.26 -3.48 13.38
N VAL A 71 -17.61 -2.41 12.65
CA VAL A 71 -18.71 -1.50 13.01
C VAL A 71 -20.06 -2.05 12.54
N THR A 72 -20.06 -3.06 11.67
CA THR A 72 -21.26 -3.59 11.01
C THR A 72 -21.79 -4.87 11.69
N ASP A 73 -21.12 -5.35 12.75
CA ASP A 73 -21.61 -6.37 13.70
C ASP A 73 -22.44 -5.73 14.83
#